data_AF-A0A2G2LHH9-F1
#
_entry.id   AF-A0A2G2LHH9-F1
#
_cell.length_a   1.000
_cell.length_b   1.000
_cell.length_c   1.000
_cell.angle_alpha   90.00
_cell.angle_beta   90.00
_cell.angle_gamma   90.00
#
_symmetry.space_group_name_H-M   'P 1'
#
loop_
_entity.id
_entity.type
_entity.pdbx_description
1 polymer ?
#
loop_
_entity_poly.entity_id
_entity_poly.type
_entity_poly.pdbx_seq_one_letter_code
_entity_poly.pdbx_strand_id
1 'polypeptide(L)'
;MMMSNFKKWNSINKFSDAYHMAQKQRIGDVVMGLKIKLHGTNAGIRLEDGGVLVAQKRTSDVHVGKDNAGFATWVATLKRNSCCVEYFKDFVIHGEWAGQGVQSGDAVTQTPKAFYVFAVENVTSGFKVYDPVTIVDFLRKIFTVESLENIHIIPWFGEYITFNFLDQKSAQDVIDLVLGYVDAIAECDPYIKSLYDVEGPGEGLVGYFLDMIYQDGTQVDPQYFDDYMFKVKSIAHSIQKNKVRNKTGPEKAEGIDEFIEMFFTENRFQQMLDEHCDGVADKKNTGVFMKAVMGDVHKESVNEIEVADFEWKDVPKFAMTSVRQWFFDQCDKL
;
A
#
# COMPACT_ATOMS: atom_id res chain seq x y z
N MET A 1 20.52 -12.50 -21.98
CA MET A 1 19.61 -11.38 -21.64
C MET A 1 19.12 -11.69 -20.23
N MET A 2 19.63 -11.04 -19.19
CA MET A 2 19.13 -11.28 -17.84
C MET A 2 17.69 -10.79 -17.80
N MET A 3 16.74 -11.70 -17.52
CA MET A 3 15.35 -11.30 -17.27
C MET A 3 15.36 -10.43 -16.02
N SER A 4 14.71 -9.27 -16.08
CA SER A 4 14.54 -8.42 -14.90
C SER A 4 13.75 -9.22 -13.85
N ASN A 5 14.33 -9.41 -12.67
CA ASN A 5 13.68 -10.01 -11.50
C ASN A 5 12.75 -9.00 -10.77
N PHE A 6 12.30 -7.95 -11.46
CA PHE A 6 11.40 -6.97 -10.88
C PHE A 6 10.11 -7.64 -10.40
N LYS A 7 9.84 -7.50 -9.10
CA LYS A 7 8.61 -7.97 -8.46
C LYS A 7 7.87 -6.77 -7.90
N LYS A 8 6.69 -6.52 -8.46
CA LYS A 8 5.77 -5.49 -7.99
C LYS A 8 5.15 -5.93 -6.66
N TRP A 9 5.11 -5.02 -5.67
CA TRP A 9 4.33 -5.23 -4.45
C TRP A 9 2.84 -5.28 -4.77
N ASN A 10 2.13 -6.24 -4.15
CA ASN A 10 0.71 -6.46 -4.38
C ASN A 10 -0.11 -5.21 -4.03
N SER A 11 -1.28 -5.09 -4.67
CA SER A 11 -2.24 -4.07 -4.24
C SER A 11 -2.92 -4.55 -2.96
N ILE A 12 -3.18 -3.64 -2.04
CA ILE A 12 -3.81 -3.95 -0.75
C ILE A 12 -5.29 -3.56 -0.85
N ASN A 13 -6.16 -4.46 -0.41
CA ASN A 13 -7.62 -4.33 -0.53
C ASN A 13 -8.21 -3.27 0.40
N LYS A 14 -9.49 -2.97 0.22
CA LYS A 14 -10.33 -2.44 1.30
C LYS A 14 -10.77 -3.58 2.23
N PHE A 15 -11.19 -3.23 3.44
CA PHE A 15 -11.72 -4.22 4.39
C PHE A 15 -12.94 -4.96 3.81
N SER A 16 -13.86 -4.24 3.18
CA SER A 16 -15.04 -4.83 2.53
C SER A 16 -14.65 -5.92 1.52
N ASP A 17 -13.62 -5.70 0.72
CA ASP A 17 -13.23 -6.64 -0.33
C ASP A 17 -12.60 -7.89 0.27
N ALA A 18 -11.72 -7.71 1.26
CA ALA A 18 -11.15 -8.81 2.04
C ALA A 18 -12.25 -9.64 2.73
N TYR A 19 -13.25 -8.97 3.31
CA TYR A 19 -14.42 -9.60 3.94
C TYR A 19 -15.23 -10.44 2.93
N HIS A 20 -15.56 -9.90 1.76
CA HIS A 20 -16.32 -10.64 0.73
C HIS A 20 -15.55 -11.85 0.20
N MET A 21 -14.25 -11.69 -0.03
CA MET A 21 -13.39 -12.79 -0.44
C MET A 21 -13.36 -13.89 0.63
N ALA A 22 -13.17 -13.51 1.90
CA ALA A 22 -13.15 -14.46 3.02
C ALA A 22 -14.48 -15.20 3.17
N GLN A 23 -15.62 -14.50 3.05
CA GLN A 23 -16.96 -15.09 3.02
C GLN A 23 -17.09 -16.15 1.91
N LYS A 24 -16.67 -15.82 0.68
CA LYS A 24 -16.74 -16.71 -0.47
C LYS A 24 -15.88 -17.97 -0.28
N GLN A 25 -14.71 -17.82 0.33
CA GLN A 25 -13.79 -18.93 0.61
C GLN A 25 -14.10 -19.66 1.92
N ARG A 26 -15.15 -19.23 2.65
CA ARG A 26 -15.56 -19.78 3.94
C ARG A 26 -14.44 -19.75 4.99
N ILE A 27 -13.66 -18.67 5.01
CA ILE A 27 -12.65 -18.41 6.04
C ILE A 27 -13.38 -17.92 7.30
N GLY A 28 -13.14 -18.59 8.42
CA GLY A 28 -13.73 -18.31 9.74
C GLY A 28 -12.79 -17.50 10.62
N ASP A 29 -12.16 -18.18 11.59
CA ASP A 29 -11.32 -17.54 12.60
C ASP A 29 -9.99 -17.05 12.01
N VAL A 30 -9.60 -15.84 12.41
CA VAL A 30 -8.36 -15.21 11.95
C VAL A 30 -7.66 -14.47 13.09
N VAL A 31 -6.34 -14.37 13.00
CA VAL A 31 -5.48 -13.53 13.84
C VAL A 31 -4.80 -12.50 12.95
N MET A 32 -4.87 -11.24 13.35
CA MET A 32 -4.39 -10.10 12.56
C MET A 32 -3.49 -9.18 13.38
N GLY A 33 -2.37 -8.76 12.79
CA GLY A 33 -1.56 -7.64 13.25
C GLY A 33 -1.81 -6.39 12.40
N LEU A 34 -1.67 -5.21 13.00
CA LEU A 34 -1.81 -3.92 12.30
C LEU A 34 -0.46 -3.22 12.21
N LYS A 35 -0.20 -2.47 11.14
CA LYS A 35 0.95 -1.55 11.06
C LYS A 35 0.49 -0.18 10.58
N ILE A 36 1.18 0.87 11.02
CA ILE A 36 0.96 2.24 10.52
C ILE A 36 1.19 2.25 9.01
N LYS A 37 0.21 2.80 8.30
CA LYS A 37 0.35 3.15 6.88
C LYS A 37 0.93 4.55 6.82
N LEU A 38 2.17 4.66 6.34
CA LEU A 38 2.82 5.94 6.10
C LEU A 38 2.49 6.48 4.71
N HIS A 39 2.40 7.80 4.61
CA HIS A 39 2.22 8.50 3.35
C HIS A 39 3.57 8.92 2.75
N GLY A 40 4.06 8.11 1.82
CA GLY A 40 5.28 8.38 1.07
C GLY A 40 5.17 7.89 -0.37
N THR A 41 6.24 7.26 -0.85
CA THR A 41 6.19 6.46 -2.07
C THR A 41 6.63 5.04 -1.77
N ASN A 42 5.88 4.07 -2.32
CA ASN A 42 6.28 2.67 -2.30
C ASN A 42 7.68 2.51 -2.92
N ALA A 43 8.54 1.82 -2.19
CA ALA A 43 9.93 1.62 -2.55
C ALA A 43 10.40 0.22 -2.16
N GLY A 44 11.40 -0.28 -2.87
CA GLY A 44 11.99 -1.58 -2.56
C GLY A 44 13.48 -1.64 -2.86
N ILE A 45 14.20 -2.44 -2.09
CA ILE A 45 15.61 -2.75 -2.32
C ILE A 45 15.69 -4.23 -2.69
N ARG A 46 16.01 -4.52 -3.94
CA ARG A 46 16.24 -5.89 -4.43
C ARG A 46 17.71 -6.26 -4.29
N LEU A 47 17.95 -7.45 -3.77
CA LEU A 47 19.27 -8.05 -3.62
C LEU A 47 19.51 -8.98 -4.81
N GLU A 48 20.47 -8.62 -5.66
CA GLU A 48 20.86 -9.41 -6.83
C GLU A 48 22.22 -10.12 -6.63
N ASP A 49 22.59 -10.94 -7.61
CA ASP A 49 23.87 -11.67 -7.62
C ASP A 49 25.06 -10.72 -7.37
N GLY A 50 26.08 -11.21 -6.64
CA GLY A 50 27.21 -10.40 -6.20
C GLY A 50 26.84 -9.33 -5.17
N GLY A 51 25.66 -9.43 -4.58
CA GLY A 51 25.13 -8.56 -3.53
C GLY A 51 24.59 -7.23 -4.01
N VAL A 52 24.54 -6.98 -5.33
CA VAL A 52 24.13 -5.71 -5.93
C VAL A 52 22.76 -5.28 -5.41
N LEU A 53 22.65 -4.01 -4.98
CA LEU A 53 21.39 -3.43 -4.56
C LEU A 53 20.75 -2.73 -5.75
N VAL A 54 19.52 -3.13 -6.09
CA VAL A 54 18.71 -2.47 -7.10
C VAL A 54 17.53 -1.80 -6.41
N ALA A 55 17.44 -0.48 -6.56
CA ALA A 55 16.31 0.28 -6.08
C ALA A 55 15.12 0.13 -7.04
N GLN A 56 13.92 -0.03 -6.48
CA GLN A 56 12.68 -0.08 -7.26
C GLN A 56 11.61 0.83 -6.65
N LYS A 57 10.77 1.39 -7.52
CA LYS A 57 9.47 1.96 -7.16
C LYS A 57 8.37 0.94 -7.48
N ARG A 58 7.12 1.26 -7.16
CA ARG A 58 5.95 0.38 -7.37
C ARG A 58 5.84 -0.22 -8.77
N THR A 59 6.28 0.51 -9.79
CA THR A 59 6.01 0.20 -11.20
C THR A 59 7.26 -0.17 -11.99
N SER A 60 8.46 0.10 -11.49
CA SER A 60 9.72 -0.19 -12.19
C SER A 60 10.94 -0.10 -11.29
N ASP A 61 12.08 -0.56 -11.78
CA ASP A 61 13.38 -0.20 -11.22
C ASP A 61 13.69 1.29 -11.40
N VAL A 62 14.50 1.85 -10.49
CA VAL A 62 14.97 3.24 -10.49
C VAL A 62 16.48 3.30 -10.25
N HIS A 63 17.13 4.35 -10.72
CA HIS A 63 18.58 4.52 -10.63
C HIS A 63 18.95 6.00 -10.47
N VAL A 64 20.21 6.27 -10.11
CA VAL A 64 20.72 7.64 -10.01
C VAL A 64 20.52 8.36 -11.36
N GLY A 65 19.81 9.48 -11.36
CA GLY A 65 19.42 10.25 -12.55
C GLY A 65 18.03 9.92 -13.10
N LYS A 66 17.45 8.75 -12.76
CA LYS A 66 16.04 8.41 -12.97
C LYS A 66 15.47 7.86 -11.66
N ASP A 67 15.40 8.77 -10.70
CA ASP A 67 15.20 8.49 -9.28
C ASP A 67 13.70 8.41 -8.91
N ASN A 68 13.41 7.99 -7.69
CA ASN A 68 12.12 8.11 -7.01
C ASN A 68 12.30 8.98 -5.76
N ALA A 69 12.17 10.31 -5.91
CA ALA A 69 12.33 11.27 -4.81
C ALA A 69 13.66 11.13 -4.02
N GLY A 70 14.75 10.72 -4.68
CA GLY A 70 16.08 10.55 -4.09
C GLY A 70 16.34 9.17 -3.48
N PHE A 71 15.38 8.24 -3.54
CA PHE A 71 15.53 6.88 -3.05
C PHE A 71 16.68 6.12 -3.72
N ALA A 72 16.79 6.19 -5.05
CA ALA A 72 17.84 5.46 -5.77
C ALA A 72 19.24 6.00 -5.43
N THR A 73 19.34 7.32 -5.30
CA THR A 73 20.54 8.00 -4.82
C THR A 73 20.91 7.57 -3.40
N TRP A 74 19.93 7.47 -2.49
CA TRP A 74 20.16 6.99 -1.13
C TRP A 74 20.58 5.51 -1.08
N VAL A 75 19.92 4.62 -1.84
CA VAL A 75 20.29 3.19 -1.91
C VAL A 75 21.73 3.00 -2.37
N ALA A 76 22.22 3.82 -3.30
CA ALA A 76 23.60 3.78 -3.78
C ALA A 76 24.64 4.09 -2.69
N THR A 77 24.24 4.69 -1.57
CA THR A 77 25.12 4.98 -0.43
C THR A 77 25.19 3.84 0.61
N LEU A 78 24.29 2.85 0.53
CA LEU A 78 24.19 1.81 1.55
C LEU A 78 25.39 0.88 1.54
N LYS A 79 25.95 0.67 2.74
CA LYS A 79 27.07 -0.23 3.01
C LYS A 79 26.51 -1.57 3.50
N ARG A 80 27.05 -2.65 2.93
CA ARG A 80 26.60 -4.03 3.16
C ARG A 80 27.64 -4.82 3.94
N ASN A 81 27.19 -5.84 4.66
CA ASN A 81 28.05 -6.86 5.24
C ASN A 81 28.48 -7.83 4.14
N SER A 82 29.77 -7.87 3.84
CA SER A 82 30.34 -8.67 2.74
C SER A 82 30.24 -10.18 2.94
N CYS A 83 30.04 -10.66 4.18
CA CYS A 83 30.09 -12.08 4.51
C CYS A 83 28.83 -12.88 4.17
N CYS A 84 27.68 -12.23 3.94
CA CYS A 84 26.41 -12.97 3.82
C CYS A 84 25.54 -12.55 2.63
N VAL A 85 25.89 -11.48 1.90
CA VAL A 85 24.99 -10.90 0.89
C VAL A 85 24.68 -11.85 -0.29
N GLU A 86 25.60 -12.75 -0.63
CA GLU A 86 25.42 -13.71 -1.73
C GLU A 86 24.33 -14.76 -1.44
N TYR A 87 24.01 -15.02 -0.17
CA TYR A 87 22.94 -15.93 0.23
C TYR A 87 21.54 -15.31 0.16
N PHE A 88 21.46 -13.99 -0.03
CA PHE A 88 20.20 -13.25 -0.06
C PHE A 88 19.84 -12.76 -1.46
N LYS A 89 20.46 -13.32 -2.50
CA LYS A 89 19.96 -13.13 -3.86
C LYS A 89 18.51 -13.59 -3.93
N ASP A 90 17.70 -12.84 -4.66
CA ASP A 90 16.25 -13.04 -4.80
C ASP A 90 15.40 -12.52 -3.63
N PHE A 91 15.98 -11.78 -2.69
CA PHE A 91 15.17 -11.06 -1.70
C PHE A 91 14.88 -9.62 -2.13
N VAL A 92 13.64 -9.18 -1.87
CA VAL A 92 13.23 -7.78 -1.98
C VAL A 92 12.80 -7.31 -0.59
N ILE A 93 13.40 -6.22 -0.14
CA ILE A 93 12.99 -5.52 1.07
C ILE A 93 12.00 -4.45 0.64
N HIS A 94 10.74 -4.60 1.04
CA HIS A 94 9.66 -3.68 0.69
C HIS A 94 9.39 -2.71 1.83
N GLY A 95 9.23 -1.44 1.46
CA GLY A 95 8.98 -0.38 2.43
C GLY A 95 8.37 0.86 1.79
N GLU A 96 8.20 1.86 2.62
CA GLU A 96 7.81 3.20 2.22
C GLU A 96 9.05 4.10 2.27
N TRP A 97 9.38 4.77 1.16
CA TRP A 97 10.30 5.90 1.20
C TRP A 97 9.48 7.14 1.55
N ALA A 98 9.77 7.78 2.68
CA ALA A 98 8.98 8.90 3.18
C ALA A 98 9.87 9.92 3.89
N GLY A 99 9.39 11.16 4.00
CA GLY A 99 10.13 12.29 4.53
C GLY A 99 9.89 13.56 3.72
N GLN A 100 10.62 14.62 4.08
CA GLN A 100 10.53 15.92 3.44
C GLN A 100 10.69 15.86 1.92
N GLY A 101 9.73 16.40 1.18
CA GLY A 101 9.77 16.47 -0.28
C GLY A 101 9.57 15.14 -1.00
N VAL A 102 9.00 14.13 -0.32
CA VAL A 102 8.50 12.90 -0.96
C VAL A 102 7.00 12.97 -1.21
N GLN A 103 6.24 13.33 -0.17
CA GLN A 103 4.80 13.61 -0.22
C GLN A 103 4.50 14.86 0.62
N SER A 104 3.22 15.22 0.77
CA SER A 104 2.77 16.36 1.58
C SER A 104 1.60 15.99 2.50
N GLY A 105 1.36 16.83 3.50
CA GLY A 105 0.14 16.79 4.34
C GLY A 105 0.28 16.07 5.69
N ASP A 106 1.19 15.08 5.79
CA ASP A 106 1.30 14.23 6.99
C ASP A 106 2.54 14.52 7.85
N ALA A 107 2.52 14.07 9.11
CA ALA A 107 3.64 14.20 10.05
C ALA A 107 4.97 13.72 9.46
N VAL A 108 4.96 12.57 8.77
CA VAL A 108 6.17 11.99 8.14
C VAL A 108 6.79 12.93 7.10
N THR A 109 6.03 13.86 6.52
CA THR A 109 6.54 14.80 5.51
C THR A 109 7.37 15.94 6.12
N GLN A 110 7.42 16.03 7.45
CA GLN A 110 8.23 16.98 8.21
C GLN A 110 9.53 16.36 8.75
N THR A 111 9.77 15.07 8.51
CA THR A 111 10.97 14.36 8.98
C THR A 111 12.03 14.23 7.88
N PRO A 112 13.30 13.93 8.22
CA PRO A 112 14.29 13.54 7.23
C PRO A 112 13.82 12.33 6.41
N LYS A 113 14.26 12.25 5.14
CA LYS A 113 13.94 11.09 4.31
C LYS A 113 14.54 9.81 4.89
N ALA A 114 13.70 8.80 5.06
CA ALA A 114 14.10 7.49 5.56
C ALA A 114 13.28 6.37 4.89
N PHE A 115 13.79 5.14 5.00
CA PHE A 115 13.13 3.96 4.46
C PHE A 115 12.43 3.16 5.56
N TYR A 116 11.11 3.03 5.47
CA TYR A 116 10.26 2.39 6.47
C TYR A 116 9.81 1.01 5.98
N VAL A 117 10.51 -0.03 6.44
CA VAL A 117 10.33 -1.42 5.99
C VAL A 117 9.08 -2.02 6.62
N PHE A 118 8.20 -2.57 5.78
CA PHE A 118 7.00 -3.29 6.23
C PHE A 118 7.03 -4.79 5.91
N ALA A 119 7.82 -5.23 4.92
CA ALA A 119 7.91 -6.63 4.53
C ALA A 119 9.25 -7.00 3.86
N VAL A 120 9.59 -8.27 3.90
CA VAL A 120 10.68 -8.88 3.13
C VAL A 120 10.11 -10.05 2.33
N GLU A 121 10.41 -10.13 1.04
CA GLU A 121 9.92 -11.17 0.13
C GLU A 121 11.09 -11.93 -0.48
N ASN A 122 11.04 -13.26 -0.50
CA ASN A 122 11.84 -14.07 -1.40
C ASN A 122 11.06 -14.26 -2.72
N VAL A 123 11.51 -13.62 -3.80
CA VAL A 123 10.74 -13.59 -5.05
C VAL A 123 10.73 -14.92 -5.80
N THR A 124 11.68 -15.82 -5.49
CA THR A 124 11.77 -17.16 -6.09
C THR A 124 10.77 -18.12 -5.44
N SER A 125 10.63 -18.11 -4.12
CA SER A 125 9.66 -18.96 -3.41
C SER A 125 8.29 -18.32 -3.21
N GLY A 126 8.19 -17.00 -3.34
CA GLY A 126 6.99 -16.23 -2.99
C GLY A 126 6.79 -16.05 -1.48
N PHE A 127 7.72 -16.55 -0.66
CA PHE A 127 7.64 -16.44 0.80
C PHE A 127 7.83 -14.98 1.26
N LYS A 128 6.99 -14.54 2.19
CA LYS A 128 7.03 -13.18 2.74
C LYS A 128 7.09 -13.18 4.26
N VAL A 129 7.83 -12.20 4.79
CA VAL A 129 7.98 -11.95 6.22
C VAL A 129 7.42 -10.58 6.55
N TYR A 130 6.50 -10.56 7.51
CA TYR A 130 5.89 -9.34 8.04
C TYR A 130 6.32 -9.04 9.48
N ASP A 131 6.76 -10.04 10.22
CA ASP A 131 7.15 -9.88 11.61
C ASP A 131 8.34 -8.92 11.77
N PRO A 132 8.21 -7.81 12.51
CA PRO A 132 9.26 -6.81 12.67
C PRO A 132 10.57 -7.37 13.25
N VAL A 133 10.49 -8.31 14.21
CA VAL A 133 11.69 -8.89 14.84
C VAL A 133 12.49 -9.69 13.81
N THR A 134 11.80 -10.54 13.05
CA THR A 134 12.40 -11.34 11.98
C THR A 134 12.99 -10.44 10.88
N ILE A 135 12.31 -9.34 10.52
CA ILE A 135 12.82 -8.36 9.56
C ILE A 135 14.09 -7.69 10.09
N VAL A 136 14.14 -7.26 11.36
CA VAL A 136 15.34 -6.67 11.97
C VAL A 136 16.53 -7.63 11.87
N ASP A 137 16.32 -8.90 12.25
CA ASP A 137 17.38 -9.91 12.21
C ASP A 137 17.83 -10.23 10.78
N PHE A 138 16.92 -10.15 9.81
CA PHE A 138 17.25 -10.26 8.39
C PHE A 138 18.11 -9.07 7.93
N LEU A 139 17.69 -7.84 8.20
CA LEU A 139 18.39 -6.63 7.76
C LEU A 139 19.79 -6.50 8.38
N ARG A 140 19.97 -6.90 9.65
CA ARG A 140 21.27 -6.94 10.33
C ARG A 140 22.29 -7.86 9.65
N LYS A 141 21.84 -8.87 8.92
CA LYS A 141 22.74 -9.76 8.15
C LYS A 141 23.21 -9.12 6.85
N ILE A 142 22.47 -8.15 6.32
CA ILE A 142 22.73 -7.54 5.00
C ILE A 142 23.45 -6.20 5.13
N PHE A 143 23.00 -5.34 6.05
CA PHE A 143 23.50 -3.98 6.15
C PHE A 143 24.42 -3.77 7.35
N THR A 144 25.37 -2.85 7.18
CA THR A 144 26.18 -2.34 8.28
C THR A 144 25.33 -1.52 9.26
N VAL A 145 25.79 -1.37 10.51
CA VAL A 145 25.09 -0.57 11.53
C VAL A 145 24.84 0.87 11.05
N GLU A 146 25.81 1.50 10.41
CA GLU A 146 25.68 2.86 9.84
C GLU A 146 24.54 2.95 8.81
N SER A 147 24.38 1.94 7.95
CA SER A 147 23.29 1.94 6.96
C SER A 147 21.92 1.66 7.56
N LEU A 148 21.86 1.00 8.72
CA LEU A 148 20.62 0.73 9.44
C LEU A 148 20.07 1.97 10.17
N GLU A 149 20.86 3.03 10.38
CA GLU A 149 20.40 4.24 11.07
C GLU A 149 19.22 4.92 10.36
N ASN A 150 19.16 4.83 9.03
CA ASN A 150 18.11 5.42 8.19
C ASN A 150 17.12 4.39 7.63
N ILE A 151 17.11 3.18 8.21
CA ILE A 151 16.17 2.10 7.88
C ILE A 151 15.36 1.80 9.12
N HIS A 152 14.08 2.15 9.10
CA HIS A 152 13.16 1.92 10.20
C HIS A 152 12.26 0.74 9.88
N ILE A 153 12.11 -0.20 10.81
CA ILE A 153 11.16 -1.31 10.65
C ILE A 153 9.85 -0.87 11.29
N ILE A 154 8.76 -0.90 10.54
CA ILE A 154 7.44 -0.51 11.06
C ILE A 154 6.99 -1.58 12.06
N PRO A 155 6.78 -1.23 13.35
CA PRO A 155 6.37 -2.18 14.38
C PRO A 155 4.91 -2.57 14.21
N TRP A 156 4.49 -3.61 14.94
CA TRP A 156 3.07 -3.86 15.15
C TRP A 156 2.44 -2.69 15.93
N PHE A 157 1.26 -2.27 15.49
CA PHE A 157 0.43 -1.27 16.14
C PHE A 157 -0.53 -1.99 17.08
N GLY A 158 -0.37 -1.76 18.39
CA GLY A 158 -1.20 -2.37 19.42
C GLY A 158 -1.06 -3.88 19.50
N GLU A 159 -2.06 -4.52 20.10
CA GLU A 159 -2.15 -5.97 20.26
C GLU A 159 -2.70 -6.64 19.00
N TYR A 160 -2.47 -7.95 18.86
CA TYR A 160 -3.10 -8.74 17.81
C TYR A 160 -4.61 -8.84 18.02
N ILE A 161 -5.35 -8.78 16.92
CA ILE A 161 -6.81 -8.84 16.89
C ILE A 161 -7.24 -10.22 16.40
N THR A 162 -8.14 -10.86 17.13
CA THR A 162 -8.78 -12.12 16.73
C THR A 162 -10.24 -11.87 16.46
N PHE A 163 -10.74 -12.37 15.32
CA PHE A 163 -12.14 -12.27 14.94
C PHE A 163 -12.53 -13.38 13.98
N ASN A 164 -13.82 -13.46 13.65
CA ASN A 164 -14.34 -14.46 12.73
C ASN A 164 -14.96 -13.78 11.51
N PHE A 165 -14.43 -14.05 10.32
CA PHE A 165 -14.96 -13.49 9.08
C PHE A 165 -16.38 -13.95 8.78
N LEU A 166 -16.80 -15.14 9.21
CA LEU A 166 -18.16 -15.69 9.05
C LEU A 166 -19.18 -15.11 10.02
N ASP A 167 -18.73 -14.43 11.08
CA ASP A 167 -19.59 -13.64 11.96
C ASP A 167 -19.56 -12.17 11.51
N GLN A 168 -20.63 -11.74 10.84
CA GLN A 168 -20.77 -10.36 10.36
C GLN A 168 -20.62 -9.34 11.49
N LYS A 169 -21.14 -9.63 12.70
CA LYS A 169 -21.02 -8.72 13.82
C LYS A 169 -19.57 -8.64 14.30
N SER A 170 -18.89 -9.77 14.40
CA SER A 170 -17.46 -9.82 14.75
C SER A 170 -16.61 -9.00 13.76
N ALA A 171 -16.83 -9.17 12.45
CA ALA A 171 -16.13 -8.39 11.43
C ALA A 171 -16.48 -6.89 11.49
N GLN A 172 -17.73 -6.55 11.79
CA GLN A 172 -18.20 -5.17 11.96
C GLN A 172 -17.51 -4.49 13.17
N ASP A 173 -17.48 -5.17 14.32
CA ASP A 173 -16.83 -4.68 15.53
C ASP A 173 -15.33 -4.42 15.30
N VAL A 174 -14.66 -5.24 14.49
CA VAL A 174 -13.25 -5.05 14.13
C VAL A 174 -13.04 -3.83 13.24
N ILE A 175 -13.85 -3.63 12.19
CA ILE A 175 -13.65 -2.45 11.33
C ILE A 175 -13.98 -1.16 12.07
N ASP A 176 -14.98 -1.16 12.96
CA ASP A 176 -15.27 -0.04 13.85
C ASP A 176 -14.09 0.28 14.78
N LEU A 177 -13.47 -0.75 15.37
CA LEU A 177 -12.27 -0.59 16.20
C LEU A 177 -11.10 0.02 15.41
N VAL A 178 -10.80 -0.52 14.23
CA VAL A 178 -9.69 -0.05 13.39
C VAL A 178 -9.94 1.39 12.91
N LEU A 179 -11.19 1.75 12.61
CA LEU A 179 -11.54 3.13 12.28
C LEU A 179 -11.34 4.10 13.44
N GLY A 180 -11.67 3.68 14.66
CA GLY A 180 -11.37 4.47 15.86
C GLY A 180 -9.88 4.75 16.02
N TYR A 181 -9.02 3.77 15.72
CA TYR A 181 -7.57 3.98 15.70
C TYR A 181 -7.13 4.92 14.58
N VAL A 182 -7.67 4.74 13.37
CA VAL A 182 -7.35 5.59 12.22
C VAL A 182 -7.79 7.05 12.45
N ASP A 183 -8.90 7.28 13.14
CA ASP A 183 -9.34 8.64 13.49
C ASP A 183 -8.39 9.30 14.49
N ALA A 184 -7.84 8.54 15.46
CA ALA A 184 -6.80 9.07 16.33
C ALA A 184 -5.49 9.36 15.55
N ILE A 185 -5.10 8.49 14.63
CA ILE A 185 -3.92 8.67 13.75
C ILE A 185 -4.10 9.90 12.85
N ALA A 186 -5.32 10.17 12.38
CA ALA A 186 -5.63 11.33 11.56
C ALA A 186 -5.39 12.66 12.29
N GLU A 187 -5.40 12.67 13.62
CA GLU A 187 -5.04 13.84 14.42
C GLU A 187 -3.53 13.85 14.75
N CYS A 188 -2.96 12.69 15.09
CA CYS A 188 -1.55 12.56 15.44
C CYS A 188 -1.01 11.16 15.11
N ASP A 189 -0.07 11.05 14.19
CA ASP A 189 0.63 9.79 13.90
C ASP A 189 1.51 9.40 15.10
N PRO A 190 1.16 8.33 15.83
CA PRO A 190 1.87 7.96 17.05
C PRO A 190 3.27 7.38 16.77
N TYR A 191 3.48 6.80 15.59
CA TYR A 191 4.76 6.21 15.23
C TYR A 191 5.77 7.30 14.88
N ILE A 192 5.37 8.27 14.06
CA ILE A 192 6.23 9.41 13.71
C ILE A 192 6.51 10.29 14.93
N LYS A 193 5.52 10.54 15.79
CA LYS A 193 5.72 11.24 17.05
C LYS A 193 6.73 10.53 17.94
N SER A 194 6.62 9.21 18.09
CA SER A 194 7.56 8.43 18.89
C SER A 194 8.99 8.45 18.33
N LEU A 195 9.12 8.40 17.00
CA LEU A 195 10.43 8.28 16.35
C LEU A 195 11.17 9.62 16.22
N TYR A 196 10.45 10.73 16.01
CA TYR A 196 11.05 12.03 15.67
C TYR A 196 10.56 13.20 16.53
N ASP A 197 9.65 12.98 17.49
CA ASP A 197 8.99 14.05 18.26
C ASP A 197 8.25 15.06 17.37
N VAL A 198 7.71 14.58 16.25
CA VAL A 198 6.92 15.38 15.30
C VAL A 198 5.45 15.03 15.44
N GLU A 199 4.64 16.03 15.76
CA GLU A 199 3.19 15.92 15.75
C GLU A 199 2.61 16.31 14.38
N GLY A 200 1.53 15.63 13.99
CA GLY A 200 0.80 15.90 12.78
C GLY A 200 -0.03 14.68 12.35
N PRO A 201 -0.90 14.84 11.35
CA PRO A 201 -1.79 13.78 10.91
C PRO A 201 -1.01 12.62 10.26
N GLY A 202 -1.54 11.42 10.37
CA GLY A 202 -1.09 10.23 9.64
C GLY A 202 -2.15 9.66 8.70
N GLU A 203 -1.73 8.76 7.82
CA GLU A 203 -2.61 8.22 6.78
C GLU A 203 -3.55 7.12 7.26
N GLY A 204 -3.08 6.17 8.07
CA GLY A 204 -3.93 5.11 8.61
C GLY A 204 -3.21 3.82 8.95
N LEU A 205 -3.84 2.68 8.67
CA LEU A 205 -3.37 1.34 9.07
C LEU A 205 -3.48 0.33 7.92
N VAL A 206 -2.60 -0.69 7.96
CA VAL A 206 -2.67 -1.89 7.12
C VAL A 206 -2.82 -3.12 8.03
N GLY A 207 -3.77 -3.99 7.72
CA GLY A 207 -3.99 -5.28 8.37
C GLY A 207 -3.24 -6.42 7.68
N TYR A 208 -2.51 -7.18 8.48
CA TYR A 208 -1.72 -8.35 8.08
C TYR A 208 -2.23 -9.57 8.84
N PHE A 209 -2.59 -10.64 8.12
CA PHE A 209 -3.01 -11.88 8.76
C PHE A 209 -1.79 -12.70 9.20
N LEU A 210 -1.87 -13.23 10.41
CA LEU A 210 -0.86 -14.08 11.05
C LEU A 210 -1.34 -15.52 11.13
N ASP A 211 -2.66 -15.71 11.18
CA ASP A 211 -3.31 -17.01 11.21
C ASP A 211 -4.71 -16.90 10.60
N MET A 212 -5.14 -17.92 9.87
CA MET A 212 -6.46 -17.98 9.22
C MET A 212 -6.92 -19.43 9.09
N ILE A 213 -8.16 -19.69 9.49
CA ILE A 213 -8.75 -21.03 9.54
C ILE A 213 -10.03 -21.06 8.69
N TYR A 214 -10.18 -22.08 7.83
CA TYR A 214 -11.42 -22.33 7.10
C TYR A 214 -12.52 -22.83 8.04
N GLN A 215 -13.78 -22.71 7.63
CA GLN A 215 -14.93 -23.16 8.42
C GLN A 215 -14.87 -24.64 8.83
N ASP A 216 -14.24 -25.49 8.02
CA ASP A 216 -14.06 -26.91 8.30
C ASP A 216 -12.92 -27.20 9.32
N GLY A 217 -12.27 -26.15 9.83
CA GLY A 217 -11.17 -26.23 10.80
C GLY A 217 -9.80 -26.43 10.18
N THR A 218 -9.68 -26.47 8.84
CA THR A 218 -8.38 -26.60 8.18
C THR A 218 -7.64 -25.26 8.09
N GLN A 219 -6.31 -25.33 8.14
CA GLN A 219 -5.44 -24.16 8.06
C GLN A 219 -5.42 -23.59 6.64
N VAL A 220 -5.61 -22.27 6.50
CA VAL A 220 -5.36 -21.57 5.25
C VAL A 220 -3.84 -21.53 5.03
N ASP A 221 -3.39 -21.88 3.82
CA ASP A 221 -1.97 -21.80 3.47
C ASP A 221 -1.48 -20.34 3.53
N PRO A 222 -0.41 -20.03 4.30
CA PRO A 222 0.11 -18.68 4.47
C PRO A 222 0.43 -17.93 3.17
N GLN A 223 0.68 -18.64 2.06
CA GLN A 223 0.92 -18.00 0.77
C GLN A 223 -0.28 -17.16 0.26
N TYR A 224 -1.49 -17.43 0.77
CA TYR A 224 -2.72 -16.72 0.39
C TYR A 224 -3.11 -15.60 1.35
N PHE A 225 -2.41 -15.39 2.47
CA PHE A 225 -2.80 -14.38 3.47
C PHE A 225 -2.81 -12.96 2.89
N ASP A 226 -1.89 -12.69 1.97
CA ASP A 226 -1.76 -11.42 1.28
C ASP A 226 -3.00 -11.02 0.47
N ASP A 227 -3.74 -12.01 -0.03
CA ASP A 227 -4.94 -11.78 -0.82
C ASP A 227 -6.05 -11.15 0.03
N TYR A 228 -5.96 -11.25 1.36
CA TYR A 228 -6.92 -10.69 2.30
C TYR A 228 -6.40 -9.43 3.01
N MET A 229 -5.11 -9.09 2.87
CA MET A 229 -4.58 -7.85 3.46
C MET A 229 -5.42 -6.65 3.04
N PHE A 230 -5.69 -5.76 3.99
CA PHE A 230 -6.49 -4.57 3.74
C PHE A 230 -5.87 -3.32 4.34
N LYS A 231 -6.24 -2.17 3.81
CA LYS A 231 -5.86 -0.85 4.29
C LYS A 231 -7.10 -0.09 4.78
N VAL A 232 -6.96 0.65 5.86
CA VAL A 232 -7.95 1.60 6.36
C VAL A 232 -7.27 2.96 6.45
N LYS A 233 -7.86 3.95 5.78
CA LYS A 233 -7.28 5.30 5.66
C LYS A 233 -8.16 6.34 6.35
N SER A 234 -7.54 7.42 6.82
CA SER A 234 -8.25 8.60 7.30
C SER A 234 -9.06 9.23 6.18
N ILE A 235 -10.02 10.09 6.54
CA ILE A 235 -10.91 10.74 5.56
C ILE A 235 -10.09 11.58 4.57
N ALA A 236 -9.07 12.29 5.04
CA ALA A 236 -8.20 13.12 4.21
C ALA A 236 -7.48 12.31 3.11
N HIS A 237 -7.17 11.04 3.40
CA HIS A 237 -6.50 10.11 2.49
C HIS A 237 -7.45 9.14 1.77
N SER A 238 -8.75 9.28 1.99
CA SER A 238 -9.75 8.57 1.21
C SER A 238 -9.82 9.14 -0.20
N ILE A 239 -9.78 8.24 -1.17
CA ILE A 239 -9.96 8.55 -2.59
C ILE A 239 -11.42 8.37 -3.05
N GLN A 240 -12.33 8.03 -2.14
CA GLN A 240 -13.77 8.00 -2.41
C GLN A 240 -14.47 9.20 -1.76
N LYS A 241 -15.33 9.87 -2.52
CA LYS A 241 -16.04 11.08 -2.09
C LYS A 241 -17.31 10.67 -1.34
N ASN A 242 -17.44 11.11 -0.08
CA ASN A 242 -18.51 10.75 0.88
C ASN A 242 -18.61 9.23 1.08
N LYS A 243 -18.39 8.68 2.29
CA LYS A 243 -19.17 7.54 2.79
C LYS A 243 -18.76 7.06 4.18
N VAL A 244 -19.75 6.38 4.76
CA VAL A 244 -19.67 5.54 5.94
C VAL A 244 -18.51 4.55 5.77
N ARG A 245 -17.39 4.82 6.43
CA ARG A 245 -16.17 3.99 6.35
C ARG A 245 -16.32 2.61 6.99
N ASN A 246 -17.37 2.42 7.79
CA ASN A 246 -17.49 1.27 8.68
C ASN A 246 -18.24 0.06 8.11
N LYS A 247 -18.63 0.03 6.84
CA LYS A 247 -19.44 -1.09 6.36
C LYS A 247 -18.57 -2.28 5.96
N THR A 248 -19.02 -3.47 6.33
CA THR A 248 -18.48 -4.75 5.82
C THR A 248 -18.97 -5.08 4.40
N GLY A 249 -20.14 -4.54 4.01
CA GLY A 249 -20.80 -4.70 2.71
C GLY A 249 -20.35 -3.70 1.64
N PRO A 250 -20.49 -4.01 0.33
CA PRO A 250 -20.27 -3.05 -0.75
C PRO A 250 -21.44 -2.06 -0.78
N GLU A 251 -21.19 -0.83 -1.22
CA GLU A 251 -22.26 0.15 -1.39
C GLU A 251 -22.80 0.12 -2.82
N LYS A 252 -24.07 -0.28 -2.98
CA LYS A 252 -24.75 -0.20 -4.28
C LYS A 252 -25.01 1.26 -4.64
N ALA A 253 -24.38 1.74 -5.72
CA ALA A 253 -24.70 3.04 -6.31
C ALA A 253 -26.10 3.01 -6.96
N GLU A 254 -26.86 4.10 -6.85
CA GLU A 254 -28.18 4.26 -7.47
C GLU A 254 -28.11 4.29 -9.01
N GLY A 255 -26.93 4.58 -9.56
CA GLY A 255 -26.68 4.59 -11.00
C GLY A 255 -25.24 4.91 -11.34
N ILE A 256 -24.95 4.97 -12.65
CA ILE A 256 -23.60 5.19 -13.15
C ILE A 256 -23.04 6.56 -12.76
N ASP A 257 -23.87 7.60 -12.70
CA ASP A 257 -23.44 8.96 -12.35
C ASP A 257 -22.96 9.04 -10.89
N GLU A 258 -23.71 8.47 -9.93
CA GLU A 258 -23.27 8.39 -8.52
C GLU A 258 -21.98 7.57 -8.40
N PHE A 259 -21.86 6.46 -9.15
CA PHE A 259 -20.64 5.68 -9.18
C PHE A 259 -19.44 6.50 -9.68
N ILE A 260 -19.63 7.33 -10.73
CA ILE A 260 -18.57 8.24 -11.19
C ILE A 260 -18.17 9.20 -10.07
N GLU A 261 -19.12 9.83 -9.38
CA GLU A 261 -18.83 10.75 -8.28
C GLU A 261 -18.11 10.07 -7.10
N MET A 262 -18.49 8.84 -6.78
CA MET A 262 -17.89 8.06 -5.70
C MET A 262 -16.43 7.69 -5.97
N PHE A 263 -16.11 7.27 -7.20
CA PHE A 263 -14.82 6.64 -7.51
C PHE A 263 -13.84 7.53 -8.28
N PHE A 264 -14.32 8.47 -9.08
CA PHE A 264 -13.48 9.33 -9.93
C PHE A 264 -13.24 10.68 -9.27
N THR A 265 -12.49 10.65 -8.16
CA THR A 265 -12.21 11.84 -7.34
C THR A 265 -10.87 12.49 -7.71
N GLU A 266 -10.74 13.78 -7.37
CA GLU A 266 -9.50 14.52 -7.55
C GLU A 266 -8.33 13.90 -6.77
N ASN A 267 -8.56 13.41 -5.54
CA ASN A 267 -7.54 12.70 -4.77
C ASN A 267 -7.02 11.45 -5.51
N ARG A 268 -7.93 10.67 -6.12
CA ARG A 268 -7.52 9.51 -6.94
C ARG A 268 -6.72 9.95 -8.16
N PHE A 269 -7.13 11.02 -8.82
CA PHE A 269 -6.43 11.55 -9.97
C PHE A 269 -5.01 12.00 -9.61
N GLN A 270 -4.86 12.75 -8.52
CA GLN A 270 -3.55 13.16 -8.03
C GLN A 270 -2.69 11.94 -7.69
N GLN A 271 -3.22 10.96 -6.96
CA GLN A 271 -2.47 9.74 -6.64
C GLN A 271 -2.00 8.99 -7.89
N MET A 272 -2.84 8.86 -8.92
CA MET A 272 -2.46 8.18 -10.16
C MET A 272 -1.45 8.98 -10.99
N LEU A 273 -1.51 10.31 -10.93
CA LEU A 273 -0.49 11.19 -11.52
C LEU A 273 0.86 10.98 -10.83
N ASP A 274 0.88 10.97 -9.50
CA ASP A 274 2.10 10.80 -8.71
C ASP A 274 2.73 9.42 -8.96
N GLU A 275 1.94 8.35 -8.88
CA GLU A 275 2.44 6.97 -8.99
C GLU A 275 2.87 6.55 -10.40
N HIS A 276 2.21 7.08 -11.45
CA HIS A 276 2.37 6.59 -12.82
C HIS A 276 2.94 7.62 -13.80
N CYS A 277 2.91 8.90 -13.44
CA CYS A 277 3.45 10.01 -14.24
C CYS A 277 4.50 10.83 -13.48
N ASP A 278 5.00 10.32 -12.35
CA ASP A 278 6.03 10.96 -11.51
C ASP A 278 5.62 12.37 -11.05
N GLY A 279 4.32 12.59 -10.84
CA GLY A 279 3.75 13.89 -10.45
C GLY A 279 3.73 14.94 -11.57
N VAL A 280 4.14 14.58 -12.79
CA VAL A 280 4.26 15.51 -13.93
C VAL A 280 3.12 15.30 -14.92
N ALA A 281 2.22 16.28 -15.00
CA ALA A 281 1.17 16.32 -16.00
C ALA A 281 1.75 16.75 -17.35
N ASP A 282 1.90 15.81 -18.28
CA ASP A 282 2.36 16.08 -19.64
C ASP A 282 1.39 15.42 -20.63
N LYS A 283 0.99 16.14 -21.68
CA LYS A 283 0.08 15.64 -22.73
C LYS A 283 0.58 14.33 -23.36
N LYS A 284 1.89 14.06 -23.38
CA LYS A 284 2.45 12.76 -23.83
C LYS A 284 2.08 11.59 -22.92
N ASN A 285 1.82 11.84 -21.64
CA ASN A 285 1.48 10.85 -20.62
C ASN A 285 -0.03 10.57 -20.52
N THR A 286 -0.87 11.24 -21.32
CA THR A 286 -2.34 11.09 -21.27
C THR A 286 -2.79 9.63 -21.26
N GLY A 287 -2.27 8.80 -22.17
CA GLY A 287 -2.65 7.39 -22.24
C GLY A 287 -2.24 6.58 -21.00
N VAL A 288 -1.07 6.90 -20.40
CA VAL A 288 -0.57 6.26 -19.18
C VAL A 288 -1.47 6.63 -18.00
N PHE A 289 -1.75 7.92 -17.84
CA PHE A 289 -2.60 8.44 -16.78
C PHE A 289 -4.02 7.86 -16.83
N MET A 290 -4.67 7.92 -18.00
CA MET A 290 -6.04 7.39 -18.18
C MET A 290 -6.11 5.90 -17.86
N LYS A 291 -5.12 5.12 -18.30
CA LYS A 291 -5.04 3.69 -18.00
C LYS A 291 -4.84 3.43 -16.51
N ALA A 292 -4.03 4.24 -15.83
CA ALA A 292 -3.80 4.14 -14.39
C ALA A 292 -5.10 4.38 -13.62
N VAL A 293 -5.80 5.49 -13.87
CA VAL A 293 -7.08 5.82 -13.22
C VAL A 293 -8.13 4.73 -13.44
N MET A 294 -8.36 4.32 -14.70
CA MET A 294 -9.37 3.31 -15.00
C MET A 294 -9.02 1.95 -14.37
N GLY A 295 -7.74 1.57 -14.41
CA GLY A 295 -7.28 0.31 -13.83
C GLY A 295 -7.35 0.29 -12.30
N ASP A 296 -7.14 1.44 -11.66
CA ASP A 296 -7.23 1.61 -10.21
C ASP A 296 -8.69 1.59 -9.74
N VAL A 297 -9.58 2.34 -10.41
CA VAL A 297 -11.03 2.30 -10.12
C VAL A 297 -11.57 0.88 -10.30
N HIS A 298 -11.26 0.21 -11.41
CA HIS A 298 -11.79 -1.14 -11.67
C HIS A 298 -11.48 -2.12 -10.53
N LYS A 299 -10.25 -2.08 -10.02
CA LYS A 299 -9.81 -2.97 -8.93
C LYS A 299 -10.52 -2.64 -7.62
N GLU A 300 -10.68 -1.37 -7.32
CA GLU A 300 -11.26 -0.90 -6.06
C GLU A 300 -12.79 -0.92 -6.08
N SER A 301 -13.43 -1.20 -7.22
CA SER A 301 -14.88 -1.14 -7.40
C SER A 301 -15.51 -2.48 -7.81
N VAL A 302 -14.78 -3.59 -7.74
CA VAL A 302 -15.26 -4.90 -8.24
C VAL A 302 -16.58 -5.29 -7.55
N ASN A 303 -16.64 -5.14 -6.23
CA ASN A 303 -17.80 -5.53 -5.44
C ASN A 303 -18.98 -4.58 -5.64
N GLU A 304 -18.72 -3.27 -5.78
CA GLU A 304 -19.75 -2.28 -6.06
C GLU A 304 -20.37 -2.47 -7.46
N ILE A 305 -19.56 -2.86 -8.45
CA ILE A 305 -20.03 -3.22 -9.80
C ILE A 305 -20.86 -4.52 -9.78
N GLU A 306 -20.49 -5.50 -8.96
CA GLU A 306 -21.22 -6.78 -8.86
C GLU A 306 -22.67 -6.60 -8.38
N VAL A 307 -22.92 -5.60 -7.53
CA VAL A 307 -24.26 -5.29 -7.00
C VAL A 307 -24.97 -4.15 -7.75
N ALA A 308 -24.30 -3.52 -8.72
CA ALA A 308 -24.84 -2.41 -9.50
C ALA A 308 -25.81 -2.89 -10.60
N ASP A 309 -26.60 -1.95 -11.13
CA ASP A 309 -27.50 -2.21 -12.26
C ASP A 309 -26.83 -1.91 -13.62
N PHE A 310 -25.50 -1.82 -13.67
CA PHE A 310 -24.68 -1.58 -14.87
C PHE A 310 -23.38 -2.38 -14.81
N GLU A 311 -22.70 -2.54 -15.95
CA GLU A 311 -21.47 -3.30 -16.04
C GLU A 311 -20.24 -2.38 -16.17
N TRP A 312 -19.05 -2.91 -15.86
CA TRP A 312 -17.78 -2.17 -16.01
C TRP A 312 -17.59 -1.60 -17.43
N LYS A 313 -18.08 -2.27 -18.47
CA LYS A 313 -17.97 -1.81 -19.87
C LYS A 313 -18.69 -0.48 -20.12
N ASP A 314 -19.64 -0.11 -19.27
CA ASP A 314 -20.43 1.13 -19.40
C ASP A 314 -19.68 2.32 -18.78
N VAL A 315 -18.91 2.10 -17.71
CA VAL A 315 -18.16 3.14 -16.95
C VAL A 315 -17.29 4.04 -17.83
N PRO A 316 -16.46 3.53 -18.77
CA PRO A 316 -15.59 4.38 -19.58
C PRO A 316 -16.32 5.47 -20.37
N LYS A 317 -17.56 5.21 -20.81
CA LYS A 317 -18.34 6.18 -21.59
C LYS A 317 -18.66 7.45 -20.78
N PHE A 318 -18.82 7.32 -19.46
CA PHE A 318 -19.20 8.41 -18.57
C PHE A 318 -17.98 9.03 -17.87
N ALA A 319 -16.97 8.22 -17.56
CA ALA A 319 -15.78 8.67 -16.84
C ALA A 319 -14.74 9.40 -17.72
N MET A 320 -14.52 8.94 -18.97
CA MET A 320 -13.30 9.32 -19.70
C MET A 320 -13.17 10.83 -19.93
N THR A 321 -14.28 11.52 -20.16
CA THR A 321 -14.27 12.97 -20.44
C THR A 321 -13.81 13.75 -19.22
N SER A 322 -14.32 13.45 -18.01
CA SER A 322 -13.96 14.16 -16.79
C SER A 322 -12.51 13.91 -16.38
N VAL A 323 -12.06 12.65 -16.45
CA VAL A 323 -10.67 12.27 -16.14
C VAL A 323 -9.69 12.97 -17.08
N ARG A 324 -10.00 12.99 -18.39
CA ARG A 324 -9.15 13.64 -19.39
C ARG A 324 -9.11 15.15 -19.20
N GLN A 325 -10.25 15.78 -18.91
CA GLN A 325 -10.32 17.22 -18.68
C GLN A 325 -9.44 17.62 -17.49
N TRP A 326 -9.58 16.93 -16.34
CA TRP A 326 -8.76 17.21 -15.17
C TRP A 326 -7.26 17.11 -15.50
N PHE A 327 -6.83 16.07 -16.22
CA PHE A 327 -5.41 15.90 -16.57
C PHE A 327 -4.89 17.03 -17.46
N PHE A 328 -5.69 17.49 -18.42
CA PHE A 328 -5.34 18.61 -19.29
C PHE A 328 -5.28 19.93 -18.53
N ASP A 329 -6.20 20.15 -17.59
CA ASP A 329 -6.17 21.32 -16.71
C ASP A 329 -4.88 21.34 -15.86
N GLN A 330 -4.39 20.18 -15.41
CA GLN A 330 -3.08 20.12 -14.73
C GLN A 330 -1.90 20.34 -15.68
N CYS A 331 -1.97 19.86 -16.92
CA CYS A 331 -0.94 20.14 -17.92
C CYS A 331 -0.79 21.64 -18.22
N ASP A 332 -1.90 22.39 -18.19
CA ASP A 332 -1.93 23.82 -18.52
C ASP A 332 -1.53 24.72 -17.31
N LYS A 333 -1.33 24.15 -16.11
CA LYS A 333 -0.81 24.84 -14.91
C LYS A 333 0.72 24.84 -14.79
N LEU A 334 1.40 24.02 -15.60
CA LEU A 334 2.86 23.92 -15.69
C LEU A 334 3.40 24.89 -16.75
#